data_AF-A0A926Y4C3-F1
#
_entry.id   AF-A0A926Y4C3-F1
#
_cell.length_a   1.000
_cell.length_b   1.000
_cell.length_c   1.000
_cell.angle_alpha   90.00
_cell.angle_beta   90.00
_cell.angle_gamma   90.00
#
_symmetry.space_group_name_H-M   'P 1'
#
loop_
_entity.id
_entity.type
_entity.pdbx_description
1 polymer ?
#
loop_
_entity_poly.entity_id
_entity_poly.type
_entity_poly.pdbx_seq_one_letter_code
_entity_poly.pdbx_strand_id
1 'polypeptide(L)'
;MRILILPIVTALFTVPFLGTMPAQAQSVPNLQQGMPYAQARQLILNAGWSPSYNTQEPNRFGMSSKVDHFLGLGYTEIVNCAGTGMSLCRFEFYGDQGQTLAVSVGQGTQTDVVYRWWVEE
;
A
#
# COMPACT_ATOMS: atom_id res chain seq x y z
N MET A 1 -62.46 -21.02 -32.68
CA MET A 1 -61.67 -19.77 -32.79
C MET A 1 -60.20 -20.15 -32.74
N ARG A 2 -59.51 -20.13 -33.89
CA ARG A 2 -58.09 -20.44 -34.06
C ARG A 2 -57.29 -19.14 -33.87
N ILE A 3 -56.23 -19.15 -33.06
CA ILE A 3 -55.09 -18.24 -33.23
C ILE A 3 -53.81 -19.07 -33.06
N LEU A 4 -53.14 -19.28 -34.19
CA LEU A 4 -51.76 -19.75 -34.34
C LEU A 4 -50.86 -18.51 -34.25
N ILE A 5 -49.87 -18.49 -33.36
CA ILE A 5 -48.70 -17.60 -33.49
C ILE A 5 -47.45 -18.40 -33.09
N LEU A 6 -46.58 -18.64 -34.07
CA LEU A 6 -45.26 -19.26 -33.99
C LEU A 6 -44.18 -18.14 -34.00
N PRO A 7 -42.90 -18.43 -33.70
CA PRO A 7 -42.13 -17.89 -32.59
C PRO A 7 -41.23 -16.72 -33.00
N ILE A 8 -40.95 -15.80 -32.08
CA ILE A 8 -39.82 -14.89 -32.23
C ILE A 8 -38.75 -15.32 -31.25
N VAL A 9 -37.84 -16.15 -31.76
CA VAL A 9 -36.55 -16.43 -31.14
C VAL A 9 -35.73 -15.14 -31.26
N THR A 10 -35.82 -14.27 -30.26
CA THR A 10 -34.84 -13.20 -30.08
C THR A 10 -33.61 -13.81 -29.41
N ALA A 11 -32.64 -14.21 -30.23
CA ALA A 11 -31.30 -14.53 -29.76
C ALA A 11 -30.76 -13.30 -29.00
N LEU A 12 -30.73 -13.39 -27.67
CA LEU A 12 -30.01 -12.46 -26.81
C LEU A 12 -28.53 -12.66 -27.08
N PHE A 13 -28.00 -11.93 -28.06
CA PHE A 13 -26.57 -11.75 -28.22
C PHE A 13 -26.06 -11.02 -26.98
N THR A 14 -25.59 -11.78 -25.99
CA THR A 14 -24.73 -11.26 -24.94
C THR A 14 -23.44 -10.83 -25.61
N VAL A 15 -23.36 -9.55 -25.98
CA VAL A 15 -22.09 -8.94 -26.40
C VAL A 15 -21.15 -9.07 -25.21
N PRO A 16 -20.04 -9.82 -25.30
CA PRO A 16 -19.05 -9.82 -24.24
C PRO A 16 -18.45 -8.42 -24.24
N PHE A 17 -18.86 -7.61 -23.27
CA PHE A 17 -18.25 -6.32 -22.99
C PHE A 17 -16.83 -6.62 -22.50
N LEU A 18 -15.89 -6.76 -23.44
CA LEU A 18 -14.45 -6.69 -23.18
C LEU A 18 -14.12 -5.24 -22.82
N GLY A 19 -14.65 -4.79 -21.69
CA GLY A 19 -14.29 -3.52 -21.09
C GLY A 19 -12.87 -3.64 -20.60
N THR A 20 -11.93 -3.03 -21.31
CA THR A 20 -10.62 -2.70 -20.74
C THR A 20 -10.90 -1.76 -19.57
N MET A 21 -10.88 -2.28 -18.34
CA MET A 21 -10.99 -1.42 -17.17
C MET A 21 -9.80 -0.47 -17.21
N PRO A 22 -10.02 0.85 -17.20
CA PRO A 22 -8.91 1.78 -17.12
C PRO A 22 -8.16 1.48 -15.82
N ALA A 23 -6.85 1.26 -15.95
CA ALA A 23 -5.94 1.12 -14.83
C ALA A 23 -5.92 2.46 -14.07
N GLN A 24 -6.76 2.59 -13.05
CA GLN A 24 -6.78 3.77 -12.21
C GLN A 24 -5.70 3.60 -11.16
N ALA A 25 -4.58 4.30 -11.30
CA ALA A 25 -3.50 4.26 -10.32
C ALA A 25 -4.07 4.49 -8.91
N GLN A 26 -3.76 3.58 -8.00
CA GLN A 26 -4.18 3.66 -6.62
C GLN A 26 -3.72 4.99 -6.01
N SER A 27 -4.64 5.72 -5.38
CA SER A 27 -4.33 7.05 -4.85
C SER A 27 -3.58 6.96 -3.52
N VAL A 28 -2.63 7.88 -3.32
CA VAL A 28 -1.97 8.06 -2.02
C VAL A 28 -2.92 8.83 -1.10
N PRO A 29 -3.18 8.38 0.13
CA PRO A 29 -4.02 9.10 1.07
C PRO A 29 -3.38 10.43 1.49
N ASN A 30 -4.17 11.32 2.12
CA ASN A 30 -3.69 12.61 2.59
C ASN A 30 -2.75 12.47 3.80
N LEU A 31 -1.48 12.19 3.52
CA LEU A 31 -0.41 12.15 4.51
C LEU A 31 0.07 13.56 4.85
N GLN A 32 0.57 13.74 6.06
CA GLN A 32 1.07 15.03 6.55
C GLN A 32 2.46 14.86 7.16
N GLN A 33 3.36 15.78 6.85
CA GLN A 33 4.65 15.82 7.53
C GLN A 33 4.44 16.11 9.03
N GLY A 34 5.15 15.35 9.88
CA GLY A 34 5.05 15.45 11.34
C GLY A 34 3.93 14.61 11.95
N MET A 35 3.05 13.97 11.18
CA MET A 35 2.02 13.11 11.75
C MET A 35 2.62 11.82 12.32
N PRO A 36 2.02 11.23 13.39
CA PRO A 36 2.45 9.94 13.92
C PRO A 36 2.43 8.86 12.84
N TYR A 37 3.50 8.07 12.74
CA TYR A 37 3.59 7.01 11.73
C TYR A 37 2.45 5.98 11.85
N ALA A 38 2.06 5.62 13.07
CA ALA A 38 0.93 4.70 13.29
C ALA A 38 -0.38 5.21 12.64
N GLN A 39 -0.62 6.51 12.69
CA GLN A 39 -1.78 7.13 12.04
C GLN A 39 -1.63 7.11 10.51
N ALA A 40 -0.44 7.45 10.00
CA ALA A 40 -0.17 7.40 8.56
C ALA A 40 -0.35 5.98 8.00
N ARG A 41 0.18 4.97 8.70
CA ARG A 41 0.02 3.55 8.38
C ARG A 41 -1.45 3.18 8.24
N GLN A 42 -2.30 3.57 9.19
CA GLN A 42 -3.73 3.25 9.11
C GLN A 42 -4.39 3.88 7.87
N LEU A 43 -4.05 5.12 7.52
CA LEU A 43 -4.55 5.76 6.29
C LEU A 43 -4.12 5.02 5.04
N ILE A 44 -2.85 4.58 4.98
CA ILE A 44 -2.27 3.85 3.86
C ILE A 44 -2.97 2.49 3.68
N LEU A 45 -3.12 1.73 4.77
CA LEU A 45 -3.83 0.44 4.76
C LEU A 45 -5.29 0.61 4.36
N ASN A 46 -5.98 1.63 4.89
CA ASN A 46 -7.37 1.92 4.54
C ASN A 46 -7.54 2.36 3.07
N ALA A 47 -6.50 2.95 2.47
CA ALA A 47 -6.47 3.27 1.05
C ALA A 47 -6.13 2.05 0.16
N GLY A 48 -5.98 0.86 0.76
CA GLY A 48 -5.79 -0.42 0.08
C GLY A 48 -4.34 -0.78 -0.23
N TRP A 49 -3.37 0.01 0.25
CA TRP A 49 -1.95 -0.28 0.04
C TRP A 49 -1.53 -1.42 0.97
N SER A 50 -0.76 -2.37 0.46
CA SER A 50 -0.36 -3.57 1.22
C SER A 50 1.04 -3.42 1.80
N PRO A 51 1.29 -3.80 3.07
CA PRO A 51 2.63 -3.82 3.65
C PRO A 51 3.63 -4.59 2.77
N SER A 52 4.77 -3.97 2.45
CA SER A 52 5.88 -4.68 1.85
C SER A 52 6.54 -5.56 2.90
N TYR A 53 6.14 -6.82 2.99
CA TYR A 53 6.69 -7.73 3.99
C TYR A 53 8.18 -7.93 3.75
N ASN A 54 8.97 -7.59 4.75
CA ASN A 54 10.37 -8.02 4.81
C ASN A 54 10.42 -9.53 5.05
N THR A 55 10.26 -10.32 3.98
CA THR A 55 10.21 -11.80 4.01
C THR A 55 11.58 -12.43 4.21
N GLN A 56 12.64 -11.64 4.05
CA GLN A 56 13.94 -11.98 4.59
C GLN A 56 13.77 -11.79 6.09
N GLU A 57 13.36 -12.83 6.82
CA GLU A 57 13.61 -12.91 8.26
C GLU A 57 15.06 -12.48 8.41
N PRO A 58 15.28 -11.26 8.91
CA PRO A 58 16.60 -10.73 8.81
C PRO A 58 17.40 -11.59 9.74
N ASN A 59 18.52 -12.08 9.21
CA ASN A 59 19.56 -12.61 10.04
C ASN A 59 19.80 -11.52 11.11
N ARG A 60 19.24 -11.69 12.32
CA ARG A 60 19.09 -10.58 13.30
C ARG A 60 20.44 -9.98 13.68
N PHE A 61 21.51 -10.71 13.34
CA PHE A 61 22.89 -10.25 13.28
C PHE A 61 23.09 -9.18 12.20
N GLY A 62 22.89 -7.91 12.57
CA GLY A 62 23.30 -6.75 11.75
C GLY A 62 22.21 -5.72 11.49
N MET A 63 20.99 -5.94 11.95
CA MET A 63 19.96 -4.90 11.92
C MET A 63 20.24 -3.83 12.97
N SER A 64 19.97 -2.57 12.62
CA SER A 64 20.02 -1.49 13.61
C SER A 64 18.95 -1.73 14.68
N SER A 65 19.23 -1.35 15.93
CA SER A 65 18.26 -1.42 17.05
C SER A 65 16.91 -0.77 16.75
N LYS A 66 16.89 0.21 15.83
CA LYS A 66 15.68 0.89 15.38
C LYS A 66 14.80 0.02 14.48
N VAL A 67 15.39 -0.87 13.68
CA VAL A 67 14.62 -1.82 12.87
C VAL A 67 13.96 -2.86 13.77
N ASP A 68 14.71 -3.41 14.73
CA ASP A 68 14.16 -4.36 15.72
C ASP A 68 13.02 -3.73 16.55
N HIS A 69 13.14 -2.45 16.91
CA HIS A 69 12.08 -1.71 17.58
C HIS A 69 10.77 -1.72 16.77
N PHE A 70 10.83 -1.34 15.49
CA PHE A 70 9.64 -1.28 14.65
C PHE A 70 9.06 -2.66 14.31
N LEU A 71 9.90 -3.68 14.11
CA LEU A 71 9.46 -5.07 13.97
C LEU A 71 8.75 -5.55 15.25
N GLY A 72 9.26 -5.19 16.44
CA GLY A 72 8.62 -5.47 17.73
C GLY A 72 7.25 -4.79 17.91
N LEU A 73 7.00 -3.69 17.19
CA LEU A 73 5.68 -3.03 17.12
C LEU A 73 4.75 -3.64 16.05
N GLY A 74 5.21 -4.63 15.29
CA GLY A 74 4.44 -5.27 14.22
C GLY A 74 4.45 -4.50 12.89
N TYR A 75 5.39 -3.57 12.69
CA TYR A 75 5.58 -2.89 11.40
C TYR A 75 6.52 -3.71 10.54
N THR A 76 5.94 -4.67 9.83
CA THR A 76 6.64 -5.58 8.92
C THR A 76 7.07 -4.93 7.62
N GLU A 77 6.52 -3.75 7.34
CA GLU A 77 6.80 -2.95 6.15
C GLU A 77 8.08 -2.11 6.22
N ILE A 78 8.86 -2.25 7.29
CA ILE A 78 10.15 -1.59 7.41
C ILE A 78 11.21 -2.26 6.53
N VAL A 79 11.91 -1.45 5.74
CA VAL A 79 12.96 -1.94 4.83
C VAL A 79 14.34 -1.72 5.45
N ASN A 80 14.63 -0.49 5.85
CA ASN A 80 15.90 -0.13 6.46
C ASN A 80 15.81 1.18 7.24
N CYS A 81 16.86 1.48 8.01
CA CYS A 81 17.07 2.77 8.66
C CYS A 81 18.46 3.30 8.32
N ALA A 82 18.57 4.61 8.09
CA ALA A 82 19.85 5.29 7.96
C ALA A 82 20.63 5.18 9.29
N GLY A 83 21.92 4.83 9.19
CA GLY A 83 22.80 4.65 10.34
C GLY A 83 23.37 5.94 10.95
N THR A 84 23.20 7.10 10.30
CA THR A 84 23.75 8.39 10.75
C THR A 84 22.74 9.53 10.59
N GLY A 85 22.95 10.63 11.32
CA GLY A 85 22.08 11.82 11.25
C GLY A 85 20.75 11.64 11.98
N MET A 86 19.63 11.93 11.29
CA MET A 86 18.26 11.82 11.87
C MET A 86 17.76 10.37 11.99
N SER A 87 18.56 9.38 11.58
CA SER A 87 18.20 7.95 11.59
C SER A 87 16.82 7.68 10.99
N LEU A 88 16.58 8.25 9.81
CA LEU A 88 15.33 8.05 9.07
C LEU A 88 15.21 6.60 8.61
N CYS A 89 14.04 6.02 8.83
CA CYS A 89 13.66 4.70 8.37
C CYS A 89 12.77 4.79 7.15
N ARG A 90 12.93 3.83 6.24
CA ARG A 90 12.08 3.67 5.06
C ARG A 90 11.11 2.53 5.31
N PHE A 91 9.85 2.82 5.08
CA PHE A 91 8.75 1.86 5.08
C PHE A 91 8.14 1.82 3.69
N GLU A 92 7.71 0.65 3.24
CA GLU A 92 7.21 0.45 1.87
C GLU A 92 5.86 -0.25 1.85
N PHE A 93 5.00 0.18 0.93
CA PHE A 93 3.73 -0.47 0.69
C PHE A 93 3.54 -0.70 -0.81
N TYR A 94 3.08 -1.90 -1.17
CA TYR A 94 2.76 -2.26 -2.54
C TYR A 94 1.36 -1.79 -2.91
N GLY A 95 1.26 -1.15 -4.07
CA GLY A 95 0.01 -0.82 -4.73
C GLY A 95 -0.48 -1.98 -5.60
N ASP A 96 -1.74 -1.90 -6.04
CA ASP A 96 -2.40 -2.92 -6.86
C ASP A 96 -1.86 -3.04 -8.30
N GLN A 97 -1.12 -2.03 -8.76
CA GLN A 97 -0.57 -1.94 -10.11
C GLN A 97 0.96 -1.98 -10.14
N GLY A 98 1.57 -2.55 -9.10
CA GLY A 98 3.02 -2.73 -9.01
C GLY A 98 3.78 -1.49 -8.51
N GLN A 99 3.09 -0.39 -8.21
CA GLN A 99 3.74 0.76 -7.59
C GLN A 99 4.18 0.47 -6.15
N THR A 100 5.18 1.20 -5.67
CA THR A 100 5.59 1.18 -4.26
C THR A 100 5.44 2.57 -3.65
N LEU A 101 4.62 2.68 -2.59
CA LEU A 101 4.57 3.87 -1.74
C LEU A 101 5.66 3.76 -0.67
N ALA A 102 6.69 4.60 -0.80
CA ALA A 102 7.75 4.72 0.18
C ALA A 102 7.43 5.85 1.18
N VAL A 103 7.59 5.57 2.48
CA VAL A 103 7.38 6.52 3.57
C VAL A 103 8.65 6.62 4.40
N SER A 104 9.17 7.83 4.53
CA SER A 104 10.31 8.12 5.40
C SER A 104 9.83 8.58 6.77
N VAL A 105 10.33 7.91 7.81
CA VAL A 105 9.90 8.11 9.21
C VAL A 105 11.12 8.36 10.08
N GLY A 106 11.03 9.34 10.96
CA GLY A 106 12.10 9.70 11.88
C GLY A 106 11.59 9.92 13.30
N GLN A 107 12.53 10.16 14.21
CA GLN A 107 12.20 10.43 15.60
C GLN A 107 11.53 11.80 15.73
N GLY A 108 10.32 11.84 16.27
CA GLY A 108 9.65 13.06 16.72
C GLY A 108 9.87 13.30 18.22
N THR A 109 9.17 14.29 18.77
CA THR A 109 9.28 14.67 20.20
C THR A 109 8.67 13.62 21.14
N GLN A 110 7.60 12.95 20.72
CA GLN A 110 6.86 11.97 21.52
C GLN A 110 6.70 10.61 20.83
N THR A 111 6.71 10.58 19.50
CA THR A 111 6.50 9.39 18.67
C THR A 111 7.33 9.50 17.41
N ASP A 112 7.52 8.38 16.71
CA ASP A 112 8.01 8.40 15.33
C ASP A 112 6.99 9.06 14.40
N VAL A 113 7.50 9.95 13.54
CA VAL A 113 6.68 10.81 12.67
C VAL A 113 7.09 10.70 11.22
N VAL A 114 6.13 10.94 10.32
CA VAL A 114 6.36 10.98 8.88
C VAL A 114 7.15 12.25 8.50
N TYR A 115 8.22 12.09 7.73
CA TYR A 115 8.99 13.20 7.16
C TYR A 115 8.62 13.49 5.72
N ARG A 116 8.46 12.45 4.91
CA ARG A 116 8.12 12.54 3.48
C ARG A 116 7.59 11.20 2.97
N TRP A 117 6.90 11.23 1.84
CA TRP A 117 6.40 10.06 1.14
C TRP A 117 6.45 10.30 -0.38
N TRP A 118 6.58 9.23 -1.15
CA TRP A 118 6.60 9.27 -2.62
C TRP A 118 6.23 7.90 -3.20
N VAL A 119 5.78 7.89 -4.46
CA VAL A 119 5.46 6.66 -5.20
C VAL A 119 6.60 6.36 -6.16
N GLU A 120 7.00 5.09 -6.22
CA GLU A 120 7.95 4.52 -7.17
C GLU A 120 7.19 3.56 -8.11
N GLU A 121 7.62 3.46 -9.37
CA GLU A 121 7.07 2.59 -10.42
C GLU A 121 7.91 1.33 -10.65
#